data_AF-A0AAX6QKU5-F1
#
_entry.id   AF-A0AAX6QKU5-F1
#
_cell.length_a   1.000
_cell.length_b   1.000
_cell.length_c   1.000
_cell.angle_alpha   90.00
_cell.angle_beta   90.00
_cell.angle_gamma   90.00
#
_symmetry.space_group_name_H-M   'P 1'
#
loop_
_entity.id
_entity.type
_entity.pdbx_description
1 polymer ?
#
loop_
_entity_poly.entity_id
_entity_poly.type
_entity_poly.pdbx_seq_one_letter_code
_entity_poly.pdbx_strand_id
1 'polypeptide(L)'
;MLARFVVGSHVRHHPSNKDEEGLAGSAQEPAMPNTYNVEPLPQEVLKKYIIYAKERVHPKLNQMDQDKVAKMYSDLRKESMATGSIPITVRHIESMIRMAEAHARIHLRDYVIEDDVNMAIRVMLESFIDTQKFSVMRSMRKTFARYLSFRRDNNELLLFILKQLVAEQVTYQRNRFGAQQDTIEVPEKDLVDKARQINIHNLSAFYDSELFRMNKFSCDLKPKVILQQF
;
A
#
# COMPACT_ATOMS: atom_id res chain seq x y z
N MET A 1 16.13 5.54 -2.13
CA MET A 1 15.50 5.24 -3.44
C MET A 1 15.13 6.50 -4.21
N LEU A 2 14.36 7.44 -3.64
CA LEU A 2 13.98 8.69 -4.33
C LEU A 2 15.18 9.49 -4.87
N ALA A 3 16.25 9.64 -4.08
CA ALA A 3 17.44 10.38 -4.52
C ALA A 3 18.07 9.80 -5.79
N ARG A 4 18.22 8.47 -5.88
CA ARG A 4 18.74 7.79 -7.09
C ARG A 4 17.82 8.00 -8.30
N PHE A 5 16.50 7.95 -8.10
CA PHE A 5 15.53 8.20 -9.16
C PHE A 5 15.63 9.63 -9.68
N VAL A 6 15.68 10.63 -8.80
CA VAL A 6 15.80 12.05 -9.16
C VAL A 6 17.11 12.31 -9.90
N VAL A 7 18.25 11.82 -9.39
CA VAL A 7 19.55 11.98 -10.05
C VAL A 7 19.55 11.32 -11.43
N GLY A 8 19.06 10.08 -11.56
CA GLY A 8 18.96 9.39 -12.84
C GLY A 8 18.07 10.12 -13.84
N SER A 9 16.94 10.68 -13.38
CA SER A 9 16.07 11.50 -14.21
C SER A 9 16.77 12.78 -14.71
N HIS A 10 17.48 13.50 -13.83
CA HIS A 10 18.22 14.70 -14.23
C HIS A 10 19.35 14.42 -15.23
N VAL A 11 20.05 13.30 -15.08
CA VAL A 11 21.11 12.89 -16.01
C VAL A 11 20.53 12.60 -17.39
N ARG A 12 19.38 11.90 -17.47
CA ARG A 12 18.76 11.50 -18.74
C ARG A 12 18.20 12.67 -19.55
N HIS A 13 17.55 13.63 -18.89
CA HIS A 13 16.79 14.69 -19.57
C HIS A 13 17.62 15.95 -19.90
N HIS A 14 18.93 15.82 -20.04
CA HIS A 14 19.80 16.92 -20.45
C HIS A 14 19.87 17.03 -21.99
N PRO A 15 19.82 18.23 -22.60
CA PRO A 15 19.83 18.40 -24.06
C PRO A 15 20.99 17.73 -24.80
N SER A 16 22.17 17.66 -24.17
CA SER A 16 23.37 17.00 -24.72
C SER A 16 23.33 15.47 -24.67
N ASN A 17 22.38 14.88 -23.95
CA ASN A 17 22.23 13.44 -23.79
C ASN A 17 21.20 12.85 -24.78
N LYS A 18 20.72 13.65 -25.74
CA LYS A 18 19.67 13.29 -26.70
C LYS A 18 20.13 12.34 -27.82
N ASP A 19 21.43 12.32 -28.14
CA ASP A 19 21.94 11.54 -29.28
C ASP A 19 21.99 10.02 -29.00
N GLU A 20 21.83 9.59 -27.75
CA GLU A 20 21.71 8.18 -27.37
C GLU A 20 20.25 7.66 -27.40
N GLU A 21 19.26 8.49 -27.77
CA GLU A 21 17.86 8.05 -27.86
C GLU A 21 17.63 7.00 -28.97
N GLY A 22 18.53 6.90 -29.96
CA GLY A 22 18.49 5.87 -31.01
C GLY A 22 19.00 4.47 -30.59
N LEU A 23 19.69 4.39 -29.45
CA LEU A 23 20.19 3.13 -28.84
C LEU A 23 19.49 2.82 -27.49
N ALA A 24 18.51 3.64 -27.10
CA ALA A 24 17.79 3.56 -25.83
C ALA A 24 16.79 2.38 -25.71
N GLY A 25 16.98 1.30 -26.48
CA GLY A 25 16.38 0.00 -26.19
C GLY A 25 17.09 -0.75 -25.05
N SER A 26 18.26 -0.29 -24.59
CA SER A 26 19.08 -1.01 -23.61
C SER A 26 19.47 -0.21 -22.35
N ALA A 27 19.09 1.07 -22.24
CA ALA A 27 19.28 1.83 -21.01
C ALA A 27 18.17 1.46 -20.02
N GLN A 28 18.47 0.46 -19.18
CA GLN A 28 17.63 -0.06 -18.10
C GLN A 28 16.90 1.10 -17.40
N GLU A 29 15.58 1.20 -17.59
CA GLU A 29 14.78 2.19 -16.89
C GLU A 29 15.10 2.10 -15.40
N PRO A 30 15.34 3.23 -14.70
CA PRO A 30 15.56 3.17 -13.27
C PRO A 30 14.32 2.49 -12.67
N ALA A 31 14.52 1.27 -12.15
CA ALA A 31 13.45 0.44 -11.62
C ALA A 31 12.59 1.31 -10.69
N MET A 32 11.37 1.59 -11.14
CA MET A 32 10.45 2.44 -10.40
C MET A 32 10.26 1.81 -9.02
N PRO A 33 10.51 2.55 -7.93
CA PRO A 33 10.37 1.99 -6.60
C PRO A 33 8.93 1.49 -6.42
N ASN A 34 8.77 0.25 -5.95
CA ASN A 34 7.51 -0.47 -5.74
C ASN A 34 6.78 -1.00 -6.98
N THR A 35 7.44 -1.19 -8.12
CA THR A 35 6.79 -1.89 -9.27
C THR A 35 6.79 -3.41 -9.14
N TYR A 36 7.49 -4.00 -8.17
CA TYR A 36 7.50 -5.46 -7.94
C TYR A 36 7.75 -6.30 -9.20
N ASN A 37 8.60 -5.80 -10.12
CA ASN A 37 8.85 -6.37 -11.45
C ASN A 37 7.62 -6.46 -12.38
N VAL A 38 6.57 -5.70 -12.10
CA VAL A 38 5.47 -5.50 -13.03
C VAL A 38 5.92 -4.48 -14.07
N GLU A 39 5.93 -4.90 -15.33
CA GLU A 39 6.26 -4.05 -16.46
C GLU A 39 5.24 -2.88 -16.54
N PRO A 40 5.70 -1.63 -16.66
CA PRO A 40 4.80 -0.49 -16.73
C PRO A 40 3.96 -0.54 -18.02
N LEU A 41 2.67 -0.23 -17.90
CA LEU A 41 1.76 -0.17 -19.04
C LEU A 41 2.19 0.95 -20.02
N PRO A 42 2.38 0.66 -21.32
CA PRO A 42 2.69 1.68 -22.31
C PRO A 42 1.61 2.76 -22.40
N GLN A 43 2.04 4.01 -22.59
CA GLN A 43 1.17 5.18 -22.56
C GLN A 43 0.05 5.13 -23.62
N GLU A 44 0.33 4.56 -24.79
CA GLU A 44 -0.64 4.44 -25.89
C GLU A 44 -1.78 3.49 -25.53
N VAL A 45 -1.45 2.33 -24.95
CA VAL A 45 -2.42 1.33 -24.50
C VAL A 45 -3.31 1.92 -23.42
N LEU A 46 -2.73 2.57 -22.41
CA LEU A 46 -3.48 3.18 -21.31
C LEU A 46 -4.48 4.23 -21.82
N LYS A 47 -4.09 5.10 -22.76
CA LYS A 47 -4.99 6.11 -23.35
C LYS A 47 -6.17 5.47 -24.06
N LYS A 48 -5.91 4.50 -24.95
CA LYS A 48 -6.96 3.76 -25.67
C LYS A 48 -7.89 3.03 -24.70
N TYR A 49 -7.32 2.43 -23.65
CA TYR A 49 -8.05 1.69 -22.63
C TYR A 49 -9.04 2.56 -21.87
N ILE A 50 -8.61 3.74 -21.41
CA ILE A 50 -9.48 4.67 -20.66
C ILE A 50 -10.66 5.15 -21.53
N ILE A 51 -10.41 5.45 -22.80
CA ILE A 51 -11.47 5.87 -23.75
C ILE A 51 -12.47 4.73 -23.91
N TYR A 52 -11.99 3.52 -24.23
CA TYR A 52 -12.83 2.34 -24.41
C TYR A 52 -13.69 2.05 -23.18
N ALA A 53 -13.08 2.00 -22.00
CA ALA A 53 -13.74 1.68 -20.75
C ALA A 53 -14.80 2.72 -20.37
N LYS A 54 -14.57 4.00 -20.71
CA LYS A 54 -15.53 5.09 -20.44
C LYS A 54 -16.74 5.05 -21.37
N GLU A 55 -16.55 4.73 -22.64
CA GLU A 55 -17.62 4.74 -23.65
C GLU A 55 -18.48 3.48 -23.64
N ARG A 56 -17.88 2.31 -23.40
CA ARG A 56 -18.57 1.03 -23.60
C ARG A 56 -19.05 0.34 -22.33
N VAL A 57 -18.54 0.72 -21.16
CA VAL A 57 -18.82 0.01 -19.90
C VAL A 57 -19.56 0.92 -18.91
N HIS A 58 -20.78 0.51 -18.59
CA HIS A 58 -21.68 1.19 -17.66
C HIS A 58 -22.14 0.20 -16.58
N PRO A 59 -21.32 0.00 -15.52
CA PRO A 59 -21.58 -1.02 -14.51
C PRO A 59 -22.91 -0.79 -13.79
N LYS A 60 -23.65 -1.87 -13.54
CA LYS A 60 -24.92 -1.87 -12.78
C LYS A 60 -24.69 -2.38 -11.36
N LEU A 61 -25.48 -1.85 -10.41
CA LEU A 61 -25.35 -2.11 -8.97
C LEU A 61 -26.17 -3.31 -8.45
N ASN A 62 -26.74 -4.12 -9.36
CA ASN A 62 -27.77 -5.11 -9.01
C ASN A 62 -27.29 -6.27 -8.11
N GLN A 63 -25.98 -6.46 -7.95
CA GLN A 63 -25.37 -7.57 -7.19
C GLN A 63 -24.59 -7.09 -5.95
N MET A 64 -24.80 -5.84 -5.53
CA MET A 64 -24.14 -5.31 -4.34
C MET A 64 -24.87 -5.70 -3.05
N ASP A 65 -24.12 -6.17 -2.07
CA ASP A 65 -24.61 -6.37 -0.71
C ASP A 65 -24.85 -5.02 -0.01
N GLN A 66 -26.11 -4.55 -0.09
CA GLN A 66 -26.53 -3.28 0.52
C GLN A 66 -26.45 -3.32 2.05
N ASP A 67 -26.71 -4.49 2.65
CA ASP A 67 -26.67 -4.68 4.11
C ASP A 67 -25.25 -4.51 4.63
N LYS A 68 -24.26 -4.99 3.88
CA LYS A 68 -22.84 -4.81 4.22
C LYS A 68 -22.45 -3.34 4.27
N VAL A 69 -22.88 -2.55 3.29
CA VAL A 69 -22.63 -1.10 3.25
C VAL A 69 -23.32 -0.40 4.43
N ALA A 70 -24.57 -0.76 4.72
CA ALA A 70 -25.32 -0.19 5.84
C ALA A 70 -24.69 -0.51 7.20
N LYS A 71 -24.22 -1.74 7.40
CA LYS A 71 -23.48 -2.15 8.61
C LYS A 71 -22.18 -1.35 8.77
N MET A 72 -21.36 -1.29 7.72
CA MET A 72 -20.10 -0.52 7.75
C MET A 72 -20.35 0.95 8.07
N TYR A 73 -21.34 1.57 7.42
CA TYR A 73 -21.70 2.97 7.68
C TYR A 73 -22.14 3.18 9.13
N SER A 74 -22.93 2.26 9.67
CA SER A 74 -23.44 2.35 11.05
C SER A 74 -22.31 2.25 12.07
N ASP A 75 -21.40 1.28 11.89
CA ASP A 75 -20.22 1.11 12.74
C ASP A 75 -19.31 2.35 12.65
N LEU A 76 -19.02 2.82 11.44
CA LEU A 76 -18.15 3.97 11.21
C LEU A 76 -18.71 5.27 11.78
N ARG A 77 -20.03 5.48 11.63
CA ARG A 77 -20.72 6.63 12.23
C ARG A 77 -20.69 6.57 13.75
N LYS A 78 -20.91 5.39 14.34
CA LYS A 78 -20.84 5.17 15.79
C LYS A 78 -19.46 5.48 16.36
N GLU A 79 -18.41 4.93 15.76
CA GLU A 79 -17.02 5.14 16.18
C GLU A 79 -16.58 6.61 16.03
N SER A 80 -16.99 7.25 14.93
CA SER A 80 -16.70 8.66 14.69
C SER A 80 -17.36 9.58 15.73
N MET A 81 -18.64 9.32 16.06
CA MET A 81 -19.37 10.09 17.06
C MET A 81 -18.80 9.88 18.47
N ALA A 82 -18.43 8.65 18.82
CA ALA A 82 -17.82 8.32 20.11
C ALA A 82 -16.49 9.07 20.33
N THR A 83 -15.76 9.36 19.26
CA THR A 83 -14.45 9.98 19.35
C THR A 83 -14.46 11.51 19.11
N GLY A 84 -15.64 12.08 18.90
CA GLY A 84 -15.81 13.52 18.63
C GLY A 84 -15.19 13.96 17.30
N SER A 85 -15.09 13.05 16.32
CA SER A 85 -14.71 13.39 14.94
C SER A 85 -15.93 13.78 14.11
N ILE A 86 -15.68 14.39 12.94
CA ILE A 86 -16.77 14.75 12.02
C ILE A 86 -17.42 13.45 11.52
N PRO A 87 -18.75 13.29 11.69
CA PRO A 87 -19.43 12.07 11.34
C PRO A 87 -19.38 11.84 9.83
N ILE A 88 -19.34 10.56 9.48
CA ILE A 88 -19.51 10.11 8.10
C ILE A 88 -20.91 10.50 7.59
N THR A 89 -20.96 11.06 6.38
CA THR A 89 -22.19 11.55 5.74
C THR A 89 -22.58 10.65 4.57
N VAL A 90 -23.81 10.82 4.07
CA VAL A 90 -24.32 10.09 2.89
C VAL A 90 -23.43 10.31 1.65
N ARG A 91 -22.79 11.48 1.53
CA ARG A 91 -21.85 11.79 0.44
C ARG A 91 -20.68 10.80 0.38
N HIS A 92 -20.22 10.29 1.52
CA HIS A 92 -19.13 9.31 1.54
C HIS A 92 -19.59 7.95 1.02
N ILE A 93 -20.86 7.58 1.25
CA ILE A 93 -21.46 6.36 0.69
C ILE A 93 -21.59 6.51 -0.84
N GLU A 94 -22.08 7.65 -1.32
CA GLU A 94 -22.16 7.93 -2.76
C GLU A 94 -20.78 7.88 -3.42
N SER A 95 -19.77 8.47 -2.79
CA SER A 95 -18.37 8.38 -3.27
C SER A 95 -17.86 6.95 -3.28
N MET A 96 -18.20 6.15 -2.28
CA MET A 96 -17.83 4.74 -2.24
C MET A 96 -18.47 3.93 -3.38
N ILE A 97 -19.77 4.15 -3.66
CA ILE A 97 -20.46 3.51 -4.78
C ILE A 97 -19.79 3.89 -6.10
N ARG A 98 -19.46 5.17 -6.31
CA ARG A 98 -18.72 5.63 -7.50
C ARG A 98 -17.35 4.96 -7.63
N MET A 99 -16.65 4.73 -6.52
CA MET A 99 -15.36 4.02 -6.55
C MET A 99 -15.54 2.55 -6.91
N ALA A 100 -16.59 1.89 -6.42
CA ALA A 100 -16.90 0.50 -6.79
C ALA A 100 -17.22 0.37 -8.29
N GLU A 101 -18.03 1.29 -8.85
CA GLU A 101 -18.28 1.35 -10.29
C GLU A 101 -17.01 1.64 -11.10
N ALA A 102 -16.15 2.54 -10.62
CA ALA A 102 -14.86 2.82 -11.27
C ALA A 102 -13.95 1.58 -11.30
N HIS A 103 -13.97 0.77 -10.23
CA HIS A 103 -13.24 -0.49 -10.17
C HIS A 103 -13.89 -1.55 -11.07
N ALA A 104 -15.21 -1.64 -11.19
CA ALA A 104 -15.84 -2.50 -12.19
C ALA A 104 -15.44 -2.09 -13.63
N ARG A 105 -15.40 -0.77 -13.90
CA ARG A 105 -15.01 -0.21 -15.20
C ARG A 105 -13.56 -0.51 -15.57
N ILE A 106 -12.62 -0.45 -14.63
CA ILE A 106 -11.21 -0.80 -14.92
C ILE A 106 -11.04 -2.28 -15.26
N HIS A 107 -11.97 -3.15 -14.84
CA HIS A 107 -12.01 -4.57 -15.20
C HIS A 107 -12.93 -4.87 -16.39
N LEU A 108 -13.47 -3.83 -17.05
CA LEU A 108 -14.46 -3.93 -18.14
C LEU A 108 -15.69 -4.79 -17.79
N ARG A 109 -16.11 -4.78 -16.52
CA ARG A 109 -17.27 -5.52 -16.06
C ARG A 109 -18.52 -4.66 -16.07
N ASP A 110 -19.63 -5.25 -16.53
CA ASP A 110 -20.95 -4.61 -16.55
C ASP A 110 -21.68 -4.65 -15.21
N TYR A 111 -21.12 -5.35 -14.22
CA TYR A 111 -21.72 -5.52 -12.90
C TYR A 111 -20.68 -5.30 -11.82
N VAL A 112 -21.09 -4.60 -10.76
CA VAL A 112 -20.29 -4.42 -9.55
C VAL A 112 -20.39 -5.69 -8.71
N ILE A 113 -19.24 -6.27 -8.35
CA ILE A 113 -19.17 -7.44 -7.47
C ILE A 113 -18.74 -7.06 -6.06
N GLU A 114 -18.85 -8.00 -5.12
CA GLU A 114 -18.50 -7.78 -3.71
C GLU A 114 -17.03 -7.34 -3.52
N ASP A 115 -16.10 -7.85 -4.33
CA ASP A 115 -14.68 -7.45 -4.28
C ASP A 115 -14.48 -5.96 -4.58
N ASP A 116 -15.29 -5.38 -5.47
CA ASP A 116 -15.20 -3.97 -5.84
C ASP A 116 -15.66 -3.08 -4.70
N VAL A 117 -16.71 -3.53 -4.01
CA VAL A 117 -17.25 -2.88 -2.81
C VAL A 117 -16.23 -2.98 -1.68
N ASN A 118 -15.62 -4.14 -1.47
CA ASN A 118 -14.56 -4.30 -0.47
C ASN A 118 -13.36 -3.39 -0.74
N MET A 119 -12.95 -3.26 -1.99
CA MET A 119 -11.88 -2.34 -2.40
C MET A 119 -12.29 -0.88 -2.16
N ALA A 120 -13.51 -0.50 -2.54
CA ALA A 120 -14.02 0.85 -2.33
C ALA A 120 -14.14 1.21 -0.84
N ILE A 121 -14.61 0.28 -0.01
CA ILE A 121 -14.66 0.43 1.46
C ILE A 121 -13.25 0.68 1.99
N ARG A 122 -12.27 -0.14 1.56
CA ARG A 122 -10.88 0.00 2.00
C ARG A 122 -10.32 1.39 1.66
N VAL A 123 -10.44 1.83 0.41
CA VAL A 123 -9.94 3.14 -0.04
C VAL A 123 -10.61 4.29 0.71
N MET A 124 -11.93 4.22 0.89
CA MET A 124 -12.69 5.23 1.64
C MET A 124 -12.23 5.32 3.10
N LEU A 125 -12.08 4.17 3.76
CA LEU A 125 -11.62 4.09 5.14
C LEU A 125 -10.18 4.58 5.30
N GLU A 126 -9.26 4.20 4.41
CA GLU A 126 -7.87 4.69 4.43
C GLU A 126 -7.84 6.23 4.37
N SER A 127 -8.52 6.82 3.39
CA SER A 127 -8.61 8.28 3.26
C SER A 127 -9.25 8.95 4.46
N PHE A 128 -10.30 8.36 5.04
CA PHE A 128 -11.01 8.96 6.17
C PHE A 128 -10.18 8.89 7.46
N ILE A 129 -9.56 7.75 7.73
CA ILE A 129 -8.76 7.48 8.93
C ILE A 129 -7.52 8.39 8.97
N ASP A 130 -6.89 8.65 7.82
CA ASP A 130 -5.68 9.48 7.74
C ASP A 130 -5.92 10.96 8.09
N THR A 131 -7.16 11.43 7.96
CA THR A 131 -7.56 12.79 8.36
C THR A 131 -7.88 12.92 9.86
N GLN A 132 -7.90 11.81 10.61
CA GLN A 132 -8.27 11.82 12.03
C GLN A 132 -7.07 12.16 12.93
N LYS A 133 -7.37 12.62 14.16
CA LYS A 133 -6.36 12.81 15.21
C LYS A 133 -5.63 11.49 15.49
N PHE A 134 -4.34 11.57 15.81
CA PHE A 134 -3.45 10.40 15.96
C PHE A 134 -4.00 9.26 16.85
N SER A 135 -4.54 9.59 18.04
CA SER A 135 -5.11 8.58 18.96
C SER A 135 -6.34 7.88 18.34
N VAL A 136 -7.20 8.67 17.68
CA VAL A 136 -8.42 8.21 17.01
C VAL A 136 -8.07 7.35 15.82
N MET A 137 -7.15 7.81 14.97
CA MET A 137 -6.62 7.07 13.84
C MET A 137 -6.15 5.68 14.28
N ARG A 138 -5.39 5.57 15.38
CA ARG A 138 -4.91 4.28 15.89
C ARG A 138 -6.06 3.37 16.36
N SER A 139 -7.05 3.92 17.07
CA SER A 139 -8.24 3.19 17.50
C SER A 139 -9.04 2.68 16.29
N MET A 140 -9.33 3.56 15.33
CA MET A 140 -10.09 3.23 14.13
C MET A 140 -9.37 2.20 13.25
N ARG A 141 -8.05 2.29 13.10
CA ARG A 141 -7.26 1.28 12.37
C ARG A 141 -7.39 -0.10 13.01
N LYS A 142 -7.51 -0.18 14.35
CA LYS A 142 -7.72 -1.43 15.07
C LYS A 142 -9.14 -1.97 14.86
N THR A 143 -10.16 -1.12 15.01
CA THR A 143 -11.58 -1.50 14.83
C THR A 143 -11.87 -1.97 13.41
N PHE A 144 -11.36 -1.25 12.40
CA PHE A 144 -11.61 -1.52 10.99
C PHE A 144 -10.50 -2.34 10.31
N ALA A 145 -9.61 -2.98 11.08
CA ALA A 145 -8.46 -3.72 10.56
C ALA A 145 -8.86 -4.76 9.49
N ARG A 146 -9.99 -5.45 9.68
CA ARG A 146 -10.50 -6.46 8.73
C ARG A 146 -10.80 -5.89 7.34
N TYR A 147 -11.30 -4.66 7.26
CA TYR A 147 -11.59 -4.01 5.97
C TYR A 147 -10.31 -3.45 5.35
N LEU A 148 -9.40 -2.93 6.19
CA LEU A 148 -8.12 -2.37 5.75
C LEU A 148 -7.11 -3.42 5.28
N SER A 149 -7.20 -4.66 5.78
CA SER A 149 -6.35 -5.77 5.34
C SER A 149 -6.84 -6.45 4.07
N PHE A 150 -8.01 -6.05 3.52
CA PHE A 150 -8.55 -6.65 2.32
C PHE A 150 -7.60 -6.53 1.12
N ARG A 151 -7.26 -7.67 0.51
CA ARG A 151 -6.31 -7.79 -0.61
C ARG A 151 -4.96 -7.09 -0.38
N ARG A 152 -4.52 -6.88 0.88
CA ARG A 152 -3.12 -6.53 1.12
C ARG A 152 -2.30 -7.80 1.03
N ASP A 153 -1.20 -7.73 0.29
CA ASP A 153 -0.26 -8.85 0.23
C ASP A 153 0.31 -9.09 1.63
N ASN A 154 0.31 -10.37 2.04
CA ASN A 154 0.90 -10.76 3.33
C ASN A 154 2.35 -10.28 3.44
N ASN A 155 3.08 -10.28 2.31
CA ASN A 155 4.46 -9.80 2.26
C ASN A 155 4.55 -8.28 2.46
N GLU A 156 3.61 -7.49 1.92
CA GLU A 156 3.57 -6.04 2.16
C GLU A 156 3.23 -5.71 3.63
N LEU A 157 2.31 -6.47 4.22
CA LEU A 157 1.96 -6.32 5.62
C LEU A 157 3.16 -6.62 6.53
N LEU A 158 3.87 -7.71 6.26
CA LEU A 158 5.09 -8.08 6.99
C LEU A 158 6.19 -7.03 6.79
N LEU A 159 6.36 -6.51 5.58
CA LEU A 159 7.32 -5.44 5.30
C LEU A 159 6.97 -4.15 6.04
N PHE A 160 5.69 -3.79 6.11
CA PHE A 160 5.23 -2.61 6.85
C PHE A 160 5.56 -2.74 8.35
N ILE A 161 5.26 -3.90 8.95
CA ILE A 161 5.57 -4.19 10.35
C ILE A 161 7.07 -4.12 10.59
N LEU A 162 7.87 -4.73 9.72
CA LEU A 162 9.32 -4.73 9.83
C LEU A 162 9.90 -3.32 9.72
N LYS A 163 9.44 -2.51 8.77
CA LYS A 163 9.83 -1.09 8.65
C LYS A 163 9.50 -0.29 9.90
N GLN A 164 8.35 -0.56 10.53
CA GLN A 164 7.99 0.08 11.78
C GLN A 164 8.95 -0.32 12.92
N LEU A 165 9.24 -1.62 13.06
CA LEU A 165 10.19 -2.12 14.08
C LEU A 165 11.58 -1.51 13.90
N VAL A 166 12.06 -1.41 12.66
CA VAL A 166 13.34 -0.78 12.32
C VAL A 166 13.33 0.69 12.71
N ALA A 167 12.27 1.45 12.36
CA ALA A 167 12.16 2.86 12.70
C ALA A 167 12.13 3.11 14.23
N GLU A 168 11.44 2.24 14.98
CA GLU A 168 11.43 2.25 16.44
C GLU A 168 12.85 2.02 16.99
N GLN A 169 13.58 1.04 16.43
CA GLN A 169 14.95 0.71 16.82
C GLN A 169 15.96 1.82 16.46
N VAL A 170 15.85 2.45 15.29
CA VAL A 170 16.66 3.62 14.90
C VAL A 170 16.48 4.74 15.90
N THR A 171 15.22 5.03 16.25
CA THR A 171 14.89 6.11 17.18
C THR A 171 15.47 5.83 18.56
N TYR A 172 15.38 4.59 19.03
CA TYR A 172 15.98 4.16 20.29
C TYR A 172 17.51 4.35 20.30
N GLN A 173 18.19 3.84 19.27
CA GLN A 173 19.66 3.94 19.19
C GLN A 173 20.13 5.39 19.04
N ARG A 174 19.43 6.19 18.24
CA ARG A 174 19.74 7.62 18.06
C ARG A 174 19.62 8.40 19.37
N ASN A 175 18.56 8.16 20.14
CA ASN A 175 18.35 8.84 21.42
C ASN A 175 19.36 8.40 22.50
N ARG A 176 19.83 7.16 22.43
CA ARG A 176 20.76 6.61 23.43
C ARG A 176 22.23 6.92 23.13
N PHE A 177 22.65 6.80 21.86
CA PHE A 177 24.05 6.86 21.47
C PHE A 177 24.40 8.08 20.61
N GLY A 178 23.41 8.82 20.08
CA GLY A 178 23.60 10.02 19.26
C GLY A 178 24.15 9.77 17.84
N ALA A 179 24.83 8.65 17.62
CA ALA A 179 25.40 8.25 16.34
C ALA A 179 24.38 7.53 15.45
N GLN A 180 24.45 7.82 14.15
CA GLN A 180 23.69 7.12 13.12
C GLN A 180 24.49 5.87 12.75
N GLN A 181 23.93 4.69 13.03
CA GLN A 181 24.57 3.41 12.67
C GLN A 181 24.23 3.05 11.22
N ASP A 182 25.21 2.55 10.48
CA ASP A 182 25.04 2.14 9.07
C ASP A 182 24.23 0.83 8.93
N THR A 183 24.19 0.01 9.99
CA THR A 183 23.43 -1.24 10.04
C THR A 183 22.59 -1.28 11.31
N ILE A 184 21.32 -1.65 11.16
CA ILE A 184 20.41 -1.82 12.30
C ILE A 184 20.05 -3.28 12.43
N GLU A 185 20.14 -3.77 13.66
CA GLU A 185 19.76 -5.13 14.02
C GLU A 185 18.38 -5.13 14.71
N VAL A 186 17.46 -5.92 14.17
CA VAL A 186 16.13 -6.15 14.72
C VAL A 186 15.96 -7.64 15.03
N PRO A 187 15.62 -8.04 16.27
CA PRO A 187 15.38 -9.44 16.60
C PRO A 187 14.24 -10.04 15.78
N GLU A 188 14.42 -11.23 15.22
CA GLU A 188 13.39 -11.93 14.43
C GLU A 188 12.12 -12.18 15.26
N LYS A 189 12.29 -12.44 16.56
CA LYS A 189 11.21 -12.70 17.51
C LYS A 189 10.15 -11.58 17.50
N ASP A 190 10.57 -10.33 17.42
CA ASP A 190 9.65 -9.18 17.45
C ASP A 190 8.76 -9.14 16.21
N LEU A 191 9.31 -9.51 15.04
CA LEU A 191 8.53 -9.63 13.81
C LEU A 191 7.55 -10.80 13.89
N VAL A 192 7.98 -11.96 14.40
CA VAL A 192 7.12 -13.15 14.55
C VAL A 192 5.96 -12.89 15.53
N ASP A 193 6.22 -12.19 16.62
CA ASP A 193 5.19 -11.87 17.61
C ASP A 193 4.14 -10.90 17.06
N LYS A 194 4.55 -9.91 16.26
CA LYS A 194 3.62 -9.01 15.54
C LYS A 194 2.90 -9.72 14.39
N ALA A 195 3.56 -10.62 13.67
CA ALA A 195 2.95 -11.42 12.61
C ALA A 195 1.84 -12.36 13.15
N ARG A 196 2.05 -12.94 14.34
CA ARG A 196 1.03 -13.77 14.99
C ARG A 196 -0.25 -13.02 15.32
N GLN A 197 -0.18 -11.74 15.66
CA GLN A 197 -1.37 -10.90 15.93
C GLN A 197 -2.25 -10.70 14.70
N ILE A 198 -1.68 -10.84 13.50
CA ILE A 198 -2.40 -10.75 12.22
C ILE A 198 -2.65 -12.12 11.59
N ASN A 199 -2.51 -13.21 12.37
CA ASN A 199 -2.69 -14.60 11.94
C ASN A 199 -1.75 -15.04 10.81
N ILE A 200 -0.55 -14.46 10.71
CA ILE A 200 0.50 -14.90 9.80
C ILE A 200 1.54 -15.67 10.60
N HIS A 201 1.67 -16.96 10.30
CA HIS A 201 2.57 -17.88 11.02
C HIS A 201 3.81 -18.26 10.21
N ASN A 202 3.75 -18.17 8.88
CA ASN A 202 4.85 -18.54 8.00
C ASN A 202 5.52 -17.28 7.43
N LEU A 203 6.78 -17.06 7.81
CA LEU A 203 7.60 -15.94 7.33
C LEU A 203 8.65 -16.37 6.29
N SER A 204 8.80 -17.67 6.01
CA SER A 204 9.80 -18.17 5.04
C SER A 204 9.60 -17.56 3.65
N ALA A 205 8.37 -17.58 3.15
CA ALA A 205 7.99 -16.96 1.88
C ALA A 205 8.25 -15.45 1.83
N PHE A 206 8.25 -14.78 2.99
CA PHE A 206 8.56 -13.35 3.08
C PHE A 206 10.07 -13.10 3.02
N TYR A 207 10.89 -13.91 3.68
CA TYR A 207 12.35 -13.78 3.63
C TYR A 207 12.92 -14.08 2.24
N ASP A 208 12.29 -15.01 1.52
CA ASP A 208 12.65 -15.32 0.13
C ASP A 208 12.12 -14.29 -0.88
N SER A 209 11.17 -13.44 -0.46
CA SER A 209 10.56 -12.46 -1.36
C SER A 209 11.56 -11.39 -1.82
N GLU A 210 11.41 -10.97 -3.08
CA GLU A 210 12.19 -9.84 -3.59
C GLU A 210 11.88 -8.54 -2.84
N LEU A 211 10.69 -8.41 -2.25
CA LEU A 211 10.31 -7.26 -1.43
C LEU A 211 11.28 -7.04 -0.28
N PHE A 212 11.67 -8.13 0.40
CA PHE A 212 12.60 -8.10 1.51
C PHE A 212 13.99 -7.64 1.05
N ARG A 213 14.50 -8.22 -0.05
CA ARG A 213 15.82 -7.90 -0.61
C ARG A 213 15.91 -6.49 -1.20
N MET A 214 14.90 -6.05 -1.95
CA MET A 214 14.83 -4.71 -2.55
C MET A 214 14.85 -3.60 -1.50
N ASN A 215 14.29 -3.86 -0.32
CA ASN A 215 14.30 -2.95 0.81
C ASN A 215 15.58 -3.03 1.66
N LYS A 216 16.62 -3.77 1.22
CA LYS A 216 17.92 -3.91 1.89
C LYS A 216 17.87 -4.60 3.26
N PHE A 217 16.93 -5.53 3.40
CA PHE A 217 16.89 -6.44 4.52
C PHE A 217 17.68 -7.72 4.23
N SER A 218 18.31 -8.26 5.27
CA SER A 218 18.92 -9.59 5.27
C SER A 218 18.59 -10.30 6.59
N CYS A 219 18.46 -11.62 6.55
CA CYS A 219 18.20 -12.44 7.74
C CYS A 219 19.42 -13.32 8.00
N ASP A 220 19.94 -13.29 9.23
CA ASP A 220 21.01 -14.18 9.65
C ASP A 220 20.46 -15.28 10.57
N LEU A 221 20.70 -16.53 10.17
CA LEU A 221 20.17 -17.74 10.81
C LEU A 221 20.85 -18.04 12.15
N LYS A 222 22.07 -17.55 12.38
CA LYS A 222 22.84 -17.86 13.60
C LYS A 222 22.49 -16.96 14.80
N PRO A 223 22.27 -15.64 14.63
CA PRO A 223 21.76 -14.78 15.70
C PRO A 223 20.23 -14.61 15.70
N LYS A 224 19.48 -15.15 14.71
CA LYS A 224 18.03 -14.87 14.52
C LYS A 224 17.73 -13.37 14.55
N VAL A 225 18.49 -12.63 13.76
CA VAL A 225 18.36 -11.17 13.61
C VAL A 225 18.10 -10.82 12.16
N ILE A 226 17.34 -9.75 12.00
CA ILE A 226 17.06 -9.11 10.72
C ILE A 226 17.92 -7.85 10.68
N LEU A 227 18.79 -7.77 9.69
CA LEU A 227 19.70 -6.66 9.47
C LEU A 227 19.13 -5.76 8.37
N GLN A 228 19.04 -4.46 8.65
CA GLN A 228 18.75 -3.43 7.64
C GLN A 228 20.02 -2.64 7.34
N GLN A 229 20.37 -2.56 6.05
CA GLN A 229 21.43 -1.68 5.53
C GLN A 229 20.81 -0.48 4.81
N PHE A 230 21.41 0.71 4.89
CA PHE A 230 20.89 1.92 4.23
C PHE A 230 21.58 2.28 2.92
#